data_AF-A0A3P7M5D0-F1
#
_entry.id   AF-A0A3P7M5D0-F1
#
_cell.length_a   1.000
_cell.length_b   1.000
_cell.length_c   1.000
_cell.angle_alpha   90.00
_cell.angle_beta   90.00
_cell.angle_gamma   90.00
#
_symmetry.space_group_name_H-M   'P 1'
#
loop_
_entity.id
_entity.type
_entity.pdbx_description
1 polymer ?
#
loop_
_entity_poly.entity_id
_entity_poly.type
_entity_poly.pdbx_seq_one_letter_code
_entity_poly.pdbx_strand_id
1 'polypeptide(L)'
;MAMIFMPSGNHPQLQNDPSRVNLHSKPKSTTVGKLTALDRCRQIQANPSSAAEILLRERLIFSVEDLSGRRGLTQEEVVRSNIAFACVPRLDEAECQRSLCYNLYYRTMDGTCNNLLQPLRGAAFRPYNRLLMPEYDNKLSEPVG
;
A
#
# COMPACT_ATOMS: atom_id res chain seq x y z
N MET A 1 14.62 -15.26 10.30
CA MET A 1 14.60 -15.97 9.01
C MET A 1 15.61 -15.30 8.10
N ALA A 2 16.79 -15.90 7.93
CA ALA A 2 17.79 -15.45 6.97
C ALA A 2 17.44 -16.04 5.60
N MET A 3 17.37 -15.23 4.55
CA MET A 3 17.22 -15.72 3.18
C MET A 3 18.60 -15.89 2.55
N ILE A 4 18.90 -17.11 2.14
CA ILE A 4 20.09 -17.47 1.37
C ILE A 4 19.82 -17.08 -0.09
N PHE A 5 20.57 -16.12 -0.63
CA PHE A 5 20.65 -15.83 -2.07
C PHE A 5 21.91 -16.50 -2.64
N MET A 6 21.75 -17.26 -3.72
CA MET A 6 22.88 -17.75 -4.53
C MET A 6 23.19 -16.76 -5.67
N PRO A 7 24.48 -16.46 -5.97
CA PRO A 7 24.86 -15.53 -7.01
C PRO A 7 25.09 -16.25 -8.35
N SER A 8 24.76 -15.59 -9.46
CA SER A 8 25.24 -15.98 -10.80
C SER A 8 25.99 -14.80 -11.41
N GLY A 9 27.30 -14.95 -11.62
CA GLY A 9 28.19 -14.00 -12.32
C GLY A 9 28.18 -14.24 -13.83
N ASN A 10 28.10 -13.20 -14.67
CA ASN A 10 29.16 -12.32 -15.23
C ASN A 10 29.87 -12.86 -16.49
N HIS A 11 29.80 -12.12 -17.62
CA HIS A 11 30.95 -11.51 -18.33
C HIS A 11 30.53 -10.75 -19.63
N PRO A 12 31.39 -9.89 -20.24
CA PRO A 12 31.02 -8.57 -20.79
C PRO A 12 31.33 -8.42 -22.30
N GLN A 13 30.86 -7.33 -22.92
CA GLN A 13 31.45 -6.78 -24.15
C GLN A 13 31.39 -5.25 -24.14
N LEU A 14 32.51 -4.62 -24.47
CA LEU A 14 32.75 -3.18 -24.57
C LEU A 14 33.12 -2.86 -26.03
N GLN A 15 32.91 -1.59 -26.45
CA GLN A 15 33.48 -0.87 -27.62
C GLN A 15 32.63 -0.95 -28.93
N ASN A 16 32.35 0.11 -29.73
CA ASN A 16 32.94 1.44 -29.97
C ASN A 16 31.90 2.44 -30.58
N ASP A 17 32.14 3.75 -30.44
CA ASP A 17 31.48 4.92 -31.10
C ASP A 17 32.28 5.32 -32.38
N PRO A 18 31.72 5.93 -33.47
CA PRO A 18 31.71 7.41 -33.56
C PRO A 18 30.61 8.08 -34.45
N SER A 19 30.05 9.19 -33.94
CA SER A 19 29.87 10.52 -34.58
C SER A 19 28.73 10.87 -35.59
N ARG A 20 28.11 12.03 -35.28
CA ARG A 20 27.47 13.10 -36.12
C ARG A 20 25.99 12.87 -36.56
N VAL A 21 25.02 13.79 -36.43
CA VAL A 21 24.98 15.28 -36.49
C VAL A 21 23.83 15.86 -35.63
N ASN A 22 24.06 17.06 -35.11
CA ASN A 22 23.16 17.92 -34.32
C ASN A 22 22.02 18.52 -35.17
N LEU A 23 20.78 18.55 -34.67
CA LEU A 23 19.80 19.55 -35.10
C LEU A 23 18.96 20.01 -33.90
N HIS A 24 19.04 21.32 -33.65
CA HIS A 24 18.34 22.07 -32.62
C HIS A 24 16.90 21.59 -32.37
N SER A 25 16.66 20.98 -31.22
CA SER A 25 15.34 21.03 -30.59
C SER A 25 15.31 22.22 -29.64
N LYS A 26 14.49 23.21 -30.01
CA LYS A 26 14.13 24.36 -29.17
C LYS A 26 13.79 23.88 -27.74
N PRO A 27 14.08 24.65 -26.68
CA PRO A 27 13.57 24.31 -25.36
C PRO A 27 12.04 24.23 -25.48
N LYS A 28 11.50 23.02 -25.37
CA LYS A 28 10.06 22.84 -25.17
C LYS A 28 9.75 23.53 -23.85
N SER A 29 9.16 24.70 -23.96
CA SER A 29 8.45 25.36 -22.88
C SER A 29 7.47 24.34 -22.32
N THR A 30 7.89 23.64 -21.27
CA THR A 30 7.06 22.69 -20.57
C THR A 30 6.22 23.54 -19.65
N THR A 31 4.95 23.72 -19.99
CA THR A 31 3.93 24.23 -19.08
C THR A 31 4.05 23.46 -17.77
N VAL A 32 4.61 24.10 -16.75
CA VAL A 32 4.70 23.55 -15.40
C VAL A 32 3.28 23.51 -14.84
N GLY A 33 2.53 22.46 -15.17
CA GLY A 33 1.24 22.19 -14.56
C GLY A 33 1.44 22.07 -13.05
N LYS A 34 0.66 22.82 -12.27
CA LYS A 34 0.69 22.73 -10.81
C LYS A 34 0.43 21.28 -10.42
N LEU A 35 1.42 20.65 -9.78
CA LEU A 35 1.34 19.28 -9.28
C LEU A 35 0.16 19.18 -8.29
N THR A 36 -0.68 18.14 -8.40
CA THR A 36 -1.75 17.94 -7.42
C THR A 36 -1.18 17.51 -6.06
N ALA A 37 -1.93 17.68 -4.97
CA ALA A 37 -1.51 17.20 -3.65
C ALA A 37 -1.20 15.70 -3.67
N LEU A 38 -2.02 14.92 -4.38
CA LEU A 38 -1.83 13.48 -4.54
C LEU A 38 -0.54 13.15 -5.30
N ASP A 39 -0.27 13.84 -6.40
CA ASP A 39 0.98 13.65 -7.15
C ASP A 39 2.20 14.02 -6.31
N ARG A 40 2.09 15.03 -5.45
CA ARG A 40 3.15 15.38 -4.51
C ARG A 40 3.38 14.27 -3.50
N CYS A 41 2.32 13.69 -2.95
CA CYS A 41 2.43 12.57 -2.02
C CYS A 41 3.00 11.31 -2.68
N ARG A 42 2.73 11.07 -3.96
CA ARG A 42 3.40 9.98 -4.72
C ARG A 42 4.91 10.16 -4.81
N GLN A 43 5.37 11.40 -5.02
CA GLN A 43 6.81 11.71 -5.01
C GLN A 43 7.42 11.48 -3.62
N ILE A 44 6.72 11.90 -2.56
CA ILE A 44 7.17 11.67 -1.17
C ILE A 44 7.23 10.18 -0.85
N GLN A 45 6.24 9.40 -1.29
CA GLN A 45 6.21 7.95 -1.11
C GLN A 45 7.44 7.27 -1.72
N ALA A 46 7.92 7.74 -2.88
CA ALA A 46 9.08 7.17 -3.55
C ALA A 46 10.40 7.38 -2.77
N ASN A 47 10.49 8.43 -1.95
CA ASN A 47 11.63 8.68 -1.06
C ASN A 47 11.14 9.19 0.31
N PRO A 48 10.77 8.28 1.24
CA PRO A 48 10.05 8.65 2.45
C PRO A 48 10.95 9.12 3.61
N SER A 49 12.28 9.24 3.38
CA SER A 49 13.27 9.57 4.42
C SER A 49 12.93 10.82 5.23
N SER A 50 12.35 11.85 4.59
CA SER A 50 11.89 13.09 5.21
C SER A 50 10.38 13.31 5.05
N ALA A 51 9.59 12.25 4.89
CA ALA A 51 8.16 12.35 4.56
C ALA A 51 7.38 13.22 5.56
N ALA A 52 7.54 12.97 6.86
CA ALA A 52 6.81 13.70 7.90
C ALA A 52 7.10 15.21 7.88
N GLU A 53 8.37 15.60 7.71
CA GLU A 53 8.78 17.00 7.63
C GLU A 53 8.22 17.68 6.37
N ILE A 54 8.33 17.02 5.22
CA ILE A 54 7.82 17.54 3.95
C ILE A 54 6.31 17.73 4.01
N LEU A 55 5.57 16.75 4.54
CA LEU A 55 4.11 16.81 4.66
C LEU A 55 3.65 17.96 5.57
N LEU A 56 4.34 18.18 6.69
CA LEU A 56 4.09 19.31 7.59
C LEU A 56 4.36 20.65 6.88
N ARG A 57 5.55 20.81 6.32
CA ARG A 57 6.02 22.07 5.71
C ARG A 57 5.18 22.47 4.51
N GLU A 58 4.75 21.50 3.70
CA GLU A 58 3.96 21.73 2.49
C GLU A 58 2.45 21.68 2.72
N ARG A 59 2.00 21.52 3.98
CA ARG A 59 0.59 21.48 4.39
C ARG A 59 -0.21 20.40 3.65
N LEU A 60 0.38 19.22 3.52
CA LEU A 60 -0.23 18.05 2.87
C LEU A 60 -0.87 17.07 3.87
N ILE A 61 -0.98 17.47 5.14
CA ILE A 61 -1.57 16.66 6.19
C ILE A 61 -3.08 16.89 6.21
N PHE A 62 -3.82 15.82 5.95
CA PHE A 62 -5.27 15.77 6.13
C PHE A 62 -5.54 15.05 7.45
N SER A 63 -6.34 15.64 8.34
CA SER A 63 -6.69 15.03 9.63
C SER A 63 -7.81 13.99 9.51
N VAL A 64 -8.58 14.05 8.42
CA VAL A 64 -9.68 13.14 8.13
C VAL A 64 -9.28 12.23 6.98
N GLU A 65 -9.44 10.92 7.18
CA GLU A 65 -9.22 9.91 6.15
C GLU A 65 -10.34 10.00 5.10
N ASP A 66 -9.98 9.96 3.81
CA ASP A 66 -10.97 9.75 2.75
C ASP A 66 -11.29 8.25 2.65
N LEU A 67 -12.52 7.90 3.04
CA LEU A 67 -13.04 6.54 3.03
C LEU A 67 -13.67 6.15 1.69
N SER A 68 -13.78 7.04 0.70
CA SER A 68 -14.46 6.74 -0.57
C SER A 68 -13.84 5.57 -1.35
N GLY A 69 -12.55 5.28 -1.10
CA GLY A 69 -11.82 4.17 -1.71
C GLY A 69 -11.89 2.84 -0.96
N ARG A 70 -12.67 2.75 0.13
CA ARG A 70 -12.84 1.50 0.88
C ARG A 70 -14.19 1.44 1.59
N ARG A 71 -14.73 0.24 1.78
CA ARG A 71 -15.89 0.09 2.66
C ARG A 71 -15.44 0.10 4.11
N GLY A 72 -15.90 1.05 4.93
CA GLY A 72 -15.81 0.91 6.38
C GLY A 72 -16.88 -0.07 6.88
N LEU A 73 -16.56 -0.88 7.89
CA LEU A 73 -17.55 -1.73 8.56
C LEU A 73 -18.12 -1.00 9.77
N THR A 74 -19.45 -0.91 9.87
CA THR A 74 -20.09 -0.39 11.08
C THR A 74 -20.23 -1.47 12.15
N GLN A 75 -20.38 -1.06 13.40
CA GLN A 75 -20.61 -1.99 14.50
C GLN A 75 -21.85 -2.87 14.25
N GLU A 76 -22.92 -2.30 13.70
CA GLU A 76 -24.16 -3.00 13.40
C GLU A 76 -23.98 -4.07 12.33
N GLU A 77 -23.16 -3.81 11.30
CA GLU A 77 -22.87 -4.79 10.25
C GLU A 77 -22.08 -5.98 10.81
N VAL A 78 -21.09 -5.70 11.65
CA VAL A 78 -20.29 -6.72 12.34
C VAL A 78 -21.19 -7.59 13.22
N VAL A 79 -22.03 -6.96 14.06
CA VAL A 79 -22.94 -7.66 14.97
C VAL A 79 -23.95 -8.50 14.18
N ARG A 80 -24.59 -7.93 13.15
CA ARG A 80 -25.59 -8.64 12.34
C ARG A 80 -25.00 -9.87 11.65
N SER A 81 -23.83 -9.71 11.05
CA SER A 81 -23.14 -10.81 10.35
C SER A 81 -22.69 -11.89 11.33
N ASN A 82 -22.18 -11.50 12.50
CA ASN A 82 -21.75 -12.46 13.51
C ASN A 82 -22.93 -13.29 14.01
N ILE A 83 -24.08 -12.66 14.32
CA ILE A 83 -25.29 -13.37 14.76
C ILE A 83 -25.80 -14.35 13.68
N ALA A 84 -25.75 -13.95 12.40
CA ALA A 84 -26.29 -14.77 11.31
C ALA A 84 -25.35 -15.91 10.87
N PHE A 85 -24.03 -15.68 10.88
CA PHE A 85 -23.05 -16.57 10.21
C PHE A 85 -21.84 -16.93 11.06
N ALA A 86 -21.76 -16.46 12.31
CA ALA A 86 -20.56 -16.56 13.18
C ALA A 86 -19.29 -15.99 12.51
N CYS A 87 -19.45 -15.09 11.53
CA CYS A 87 -18.38 -14.48 10.75
C CYS A 87 -18.57 -12.97 10.68
N VAL A 88 -17.47 -12.23 10.52
CA VAL A 88 -17.49 -10.78 10.26
C VAL A 88 -17.50 -10.55 8.75
N PRO A 89 -18.17 -9.50 8.23
CA PRO A 89 -18.10 -9.17 6.81
C PRO A 89 -16.65 -8.92 6.43
N ARG A 90 -16.25 -9.44 5.27
CA ARG A 90 -14.89 -9.24 4.80
C ARG A 90 -14.73 -7.89 4.13
N LEU A 91 -13.60 -7.26 4.43
CA LEU A 91 -13.04 -6.22 3.59
C LEU A 91 -12.30 -6.92 2.44
N ASP A 92 -12.73 -6.67 1.21
CA ASP A 92 -12.15 -7.33 0.03
C ASP A 92 -11.30 -6.39 -0.82
N GLU A 93 -11.56 -5.08 -0.80
CA GLU A 93 -10.79 -4.09 -1.56
C GLU A 93 -10.58 -2.79 -0.76
N ALA A 94 -9.44 -2.14 -1.00
CA ALA A 94 -9.13 -0.81 -0.47
C ALA A 94 -8.15 -0.08 -1.38
N GLU A 95 -8.48 1.15 -1.75
CA GLU A 95 -7.68 1.98 -2.65
C GLU A 95 -6.84 3.00 -1.90
N CYS A 96 -5.64 2.61 -1.46
CA CYS A 96 -4.77 3.45 -0.65
C CYS A 96 -4.33 4.76 -1.32
N GLN A 97 -4.35 4.81 -2.65
CA GLN A 97 -3.94 5.98 -3.42
C GLN A 97 -4.87 7.18 -3.22
N ARG A 98 -6.16 6.97 -2.91
CA ARG A 98 -7.09 8.10 -2.65
C ARG A 98 -6.71 8.88 -1.40
N SER A 99 -6.29 8.16 -0.36
CA SER A 99 -5.86 8.71 0.93
C SER A 99 -4.34 8.67 1.11
N LEU A 100 -3.54 8.75 0.04
CA LEU A 100 -2.09 8.54 0.13
C LEU A 100 -1.42 9.53 1.09
N CYS A 101 -1.73 10.82 0.98
CA CYS A 101 -1.14 11.84 1.87
C CYS A 101 -1.48 11.59 3.34
N TYR A 102 -2.71 11.15 3.62
CA TYR A 102 -3.14 10.74 4.96
C TYR A 102 -2.31 9.54 5.43
N ASN A 103 -2.24 8.48 4.63
CA ASN A 103 -1.55 7.23 4.97
C ASN A 103 -0.03 7.37 5.12
N LEU A 104 0.59 8.40 4.51
CA LEU A 104 2.01 8.71 4.70
C LEU A 104 2.31 9.37 6.06
N TYR A 105 1.29 9.90 6.75
CA TYR A 105 1.46 10.61 8.03
C TYR A 105 0.74 9.93 9.20
N TYR A 106 -0.48 9.44 8.97
CA TYR A 106 -1.34 8.79 9.95
C TYR A 106 -1.61 7.33 9.59
N ARG A 107 -1.97 6.54 10.61
CA ARG A 107 -2.47 5.18 10.44
C ARG A 107 -3.99 5.23 10.38
N THR A 108 -4.58 4.41 9.52
CA THR A 108 -6.02 4.15 9.54
C THR A 108 -6.41 3.38 10.81
N MET A 109 -7.64 3.55 11.26
CA MET A 109 -8.12 2.95 12.52
C MET A 109 -8.16 1.42 12.50
N ASP A 110 -8.44 0.83 11.34
CA ASP A 110 -8.52 -0.62 11.17
C ASP A 110 -7.22 -1.22 10.62
N GLY A 111 -6.16 -0.42 10.42
CA GLY A 111 -4.88 -0.88 9.89
C GLY A 111 -4.84 -1.06 8.36
N THR A 112 -5.92 -0.75 7.65
CA THR A 112 -5.95 -0.71 6.18
C THR A 112 -4.87 0.23 5.64
N CYS A 113 -4.23 -0.13 4.53
CA CYS A 113 -3.18 0.68 3.88
C CYS A 113 -1.86 0.85 4.64
N ASN A 114 -1.63 0.12 5.74
CA ASN A 114 -0.29 0.01 6.33
C ASN A 114 0.71 -0.60 5.33
N ASN A 115 0.24 -1.54 4.50
CA ASN A 115 0.98 -2.04 3.35
C ASN A 115 0.32 -1.52 2.04
N LEU A 116 0.98 -0.61 1.34
CA LEU A 116 0.42 0.03 0.13
C LEU A 116 0.30 -0.91 -1.08
N LEU A 117 1.10 -1.99 -1.12
CA LEU A 117 1.01 -3.03 -2.17
C LEU A 117 -0.08 -4.05 -1.86
N GLN A 118 -0.33 -4.32 -0.58
CA GLN A 118 -1.33 -5.26 -0.09
C GLN A 118 -2.16 -4.60 1.01
N PRO A 119 -3.11 -3.71 0.62
CA PRO A 119 -3.82 -2.80 1.52
C PRO A 119 -4.43 -3.45 2.77
N LEU A 120 -4.90 -4.68 2.63
CA LEU A 120 -5.63 -5.41 3.66
C LEU A 120 -4.76 -6.34 4.49
N ARG A 121 -3.42 -6.33 4.30
CA ARG A 121 -2.51 -7.17 5.10
C ARG A 121 -2.33 -6.56 6.49
N GLY A 122 -2.82 -7.26 7.50
CA GLY A 122 -2.80 -6.79 8.89
C GLY A 122 -3.95 -5.85 9.25
N ALA A 123 -4.92 -5.65 8.33
CA ALA A 123 -6.15 -4.95 8.64
C ALA A 123 -7.04 -5.79 9.58
N ALA A 124 -7.83 -5.12 10.41
CA ALA A 124 -8.82 -5.72 11.30
C ALA A 124 -9.92 -6.45 10.53
N PHE A 125 -10.70 -7.27 11.24
CA PHE A 125 -11.81 -8.06 10.67
C PHE A 125 -11.38 -9.00 9.53
N ARG A 126 -10.15 -9.50 9.61
CA ARG A 126 -9.61 -10.52 8.72
C ARG A 126 -9.15 -11.74 9.51
N PRO A 127 -9.22 -12.95 8.93
CA PRO A 127 -8.74 -14.14 9.60
C PRO A 127 -7.23 -14.08 9.84
N TYR A 128 -6.77 -14.73 10.89
CA TYR A 128 -5.35 -14.93 11.12
C TYR A 128 -4.72 -15.74 9.98
N ASN A 129 -3.47 -15.42 9.63
CA ASN A 129 -2.68 -16.25 8.74
C ASN A 129 -2.34 -17.56 9.45
N ARG A 130 -2.59 -18.69 8.80
CA ARG A 130 -2.20 -20.01 9.28
C ARG A 130 -0.85 -20.40 8.69
N LEU A 131 0.15 -20.60 9.54
CA LEU A 131 1.48 -21.08 9.12
C LEU A 131 1.51 -22.61 8.90
N LEU A 132 0.61 -23.32 9.59
CA LEU A 132 0.38 -24.75 9.48
C LEU A 132 -1.09 -25.02 9.21
N MET A 133 -1.40 -26.22 8.71
CA MET A 133 -2.78 -26.64 8.51
C MET A 133 -3.56 -26.63 9.84
N PRO A 134 -4.86 -26.29 9.82
CA PRO A 134 -5.72 -26.48 10.98
C PRO A 134 -5.72 -27.94 11.43
N GLU A 135 -5.75 -28.15 12.74
CA GLU A 135 -6.07 -29.46 13.32
C GLU A 135 -7.36 -29.32 14.14
N TYR A 136 -8.39 -30.03 13.68
CA TYR A 136 -9.71 -30.11 14.30
C TYR A 136 -10.12 -31.59 14.31
N ASP A 137 -10.94 -31.98 15.28
CA ASP A 137 -11.41 -33.36 15.44
C ASP A 137 -12.25 -33.77 14.20
N ASN A 138 -13.29 -32.98 13.92
CA ASN A 138 -14.13 -33.11 12.74
C ASN A 138 -13.54 -32.51 11.44
N LYS A 139 -12.25 -32.14 11.43
CA LYS A 139 -11.56 -31.49 10.31
C LYS A 139 -12.14 -30.14 9.86
N LEU A 140 -13.03 -29.53 10.64
CA LEU A 140 -13.70 -28.26 10.29
C LEU A 140 -13.59 -27.21 11.39
N SER A 141 -14.08 -27.50 12.59
CA SER A 141 -14.26 -26.51 13.64
C SER A 141 -14.19 -27.06 15.07
N GLU A 142 -14.41 -28.36 15.27
CA GLU A 142 -14.42 -28.95 16.61
C GLU A 142 -12.98 -29.03 17.18
N PRO A 143 -12.73 -28.48 18.38
CA PRO A 143 -11.40 -28.55 18.99
C PRO A 143 -11.04 -30.00 19.32
N VAL A 144 -9.75 -30.31 19.26
CA VAL A 144 -9.23 -31.62 19.71
C VAL A 144 -9.40 -31.73 21.22
N GLY A 145 -9.89 -32.90 21.68
CA GLY A 145 -10.09 -33.25 23.09
C GLY A 145 -8.93 -34.05 23.69
#